data_AF-A0A0A7KM68-F1
#
_entry.id   AF-A0A0A7KM68-F1
#
_cell.length_a   1.000
_cell.length_b   1.000
_cell.length_c   1.000
_cell.angle_alpha   90.00
_cell.angle_beta   90.00
_cell.angle_gamma   90.00
#
_symmetry.space_group_name_H-M   'P 1'
#
loop_
_entity.id
_entity.type
_entity.pdbx_description
1 polymer ?
#
loop_
_entity_poly.entity_id
_entity_poly.type
_entity_poly.pdbx_seq_one_letter_code
_entity_poly.pdbx_strand_id
1 'polypeptide(L)'
;MSRTLTAPRTLPGVWLPRLAWGALAYNVLVILWGAVVRLTGAGAGCGDHWPLCNGVVVPQNPTLHTVIEFSHRLTSGASGLLAIALVGLAFLVTRPGHPARFGAVLSLGLIVLEGLVGGVQVLLGLTAQSTDPARGFVQGIHLANTFLLLGALLLTALWASGAPRLRLRGQGLAGLWSFTGLGLVLVLGMAGAVTALGDLLFLPADGTPIDTVRRDFAATAGVIENLRVVHPMLAVLTAAFLVWLGLFLRRERPSAQVNRWSVWLWGVLALQMVAGFANVAFKAPAWMQLTHLLLACALWLAAVLLTYHALTALRATRPAPAGVAA
;
A
#
# COMPACT_ATOMS: atom_id res chain seq x y z
N MET A 1 1.14 -6.52 46.92
CA MET A 1 1.74 -5.49 46.04
C MET A 1 2.83 -6.13 45.19
N SER A 2 2.48 -6.65 44.01
CA SER A 2 3.45 -7.29 43.11
C SER A 2 4.08 -6.22 42.22
N ARG A 3 5.34 -5.85 42.49
CA ARG A 3 6.12 -4.95 41.65
C ARG A 3 6.48 -5.70 40.36
N THR A 4 5.80 -5.39 39.27
CA THR A 4 6.28 -5.67 37.92
C THR A 4 7.54 -4.84 37.68
N LEU A 5 8.70 -5.44 37.94
CA LEU A 5 9.99 -4.89 37.53
C LEU A 5 10.05 -4.91 35.99
N THR A 6 9.68 -3.79 35.36
CA THR A 6 10.02 -3.53 33.95
C THR A 6 11.53 -3.46 33.86
N ALA A 7 12.16 -4.55 33.40
CA ALA A 7 13.58 -4.54 33.07
C ALA A 7 13.86 -3.41 32.06
N PRO A 8 14.91 -2.60 32.27
CA PRO A 8 15.26 -1.54 31.33
C PRO A 8 15.54 -2.16 29.95
N ARG A 9 14.85 -1.66 28.91
CA ARG A 9 15.12 -2.05 27.53
C ARG A 9 16.58 -1.69 27.22
N THR A 10 17.36 -2.66 26.74
CA THR A 10 18.72 -2.40 26.24
C THR A 10 18.64 -1.36 25.12
N LEU A 11 19.66 -0.49 24.99
CA LEU A 11 19.71 0.55 23.95
C LEU A 11 19.38 0.01 22.54
N PRO A 12 19.90 -1.16 22.09
CA PRO A 12 19.53 -1.78 20.82
C PRO A 12 18.02 -2.11 20.68
N GLY A 13 17.35 -2.46 21.77
CA GLY A 13 15.92 -2.76 21.79
C GLY A 13 15.02 -1.54 21.54
N VAL A 14 15.53 -0.32 21.77
CA VAL A 14 14.82 0.94 21.47
C VAL A 14 14.97 1.32 19.99
N TRP A 15 16.05 0.89 19.34
CA TRP A 15 16.31 1.21 17.92
C TRP A 15 15.45 0.40 16.96
N LEU A 16 15.09 -0.85 17.27
CA LEU A 16 14.26 -1.68 16.39
C LEU A 16 12.92 -1.04 16.02
N PRO A 17 12.07 -0.58 16.96
CA PRO A 17 10.81 0.07 16.60
C PRO A 17 11.04 1.39 15.85
N ARG A 18 12.07 2.17 16.20
CA ARG A 18 12.39 3.42 15.50
C ARG A 18 12.79 3.16 14.05
N LEU A 19 13.64 2.17 13.81
CA LEU A 19 14.05 1.76 12.47
C LEU A 19 12.85 1.24 11.66
N ALA A 20 11.96 0.45 12.27
CA ALA A 20 10.78 -0.05 11.58
C ALA A 20 9.79 1.07 11.18
N TRP A 21 9.52 2.03 12.09
CA TRP A 21 8.70 3.21 11.78
C TRP A 21 9.37 4.12 10.75
N GLY A 22 10.69 4.32 10.85
CA GLY A 22 11.48 5.08 9.89
C GLY A 22 11.47 4.44 8.51
N ALA A 23 11.63 3.13 8.42
CA ALA A 23 11.54 2.38 7.16
C ALA A 23 10.14 2.47 6.54
N LEU A 24 9.07 2.40 7.35
CA LEU A 24 7.71 2.62 6.86
C LEU A 24 7.54 4.01 6.26
N ALA A 25 7.93 5.06 7.00
CA ALA A 25 7.83 6.44 6.53
C ALA A 25 8.67 6.70 5.28
N TYR A 26 9.89 6.18 5.26
CA TYR A 26 10.79 6.26 4.11
C TYR A 26 10.18 5.60 2.86
N ASN A 27 9.60 4.40 2.99
CA ASN A 27 8.98 3.73 1.86
C ASN A 27 7.73 4.48 1.34
N VAL A 28 6.97 5.17 2.19
CA VAL A 28 5.91 6.09 1.71
C VAL A 28 6.50 7.18 0.81
N LEU A 29 7.65 7.77 1.16
CA LEU A 29 8.32 8.77 0.31
C LEU A 29 8.82 8.16 -1.01
N VAL A 30 9.38 6.94 -0.97
CA VAL A 30 9.83 6.22 -2.17
C VAL A 30 8.67 5.95 -3.13
N ILE A 31 7.49 5.62 -2.62
CA ILE A 31 6.27 5.41 -3.40
C ILE A 31 5.84 6.69 -4.12
N LEU A 32 5.81 7.81 -3.39
CA LEU A 32 5.48 9.11 -3.97
C LEU A 32 6.50 9.51 -5.04
N TRP A 33 7.78 9.25 -4.80
CA TRP A 33 8.83 9.50 -5.79
C TRP A 33 8.68 8.62 -7.03
N GLY A 34 8.30 7.35 -6.88
CA GLY A 34 7.96 6.48 -8.01
C GLY A 34 6.78 7.01 -8.84
N ALA A 35 5.78 7.61 -8.19
CA ALA A 35 4.69 8.29 -8.90
C ALA A 35 5.16 9.54 -9.64
N VAL A 36 6.11 10.30 -9.08
CA VAL A 36 6.76 11.42 -9.80
C VAL A 36 7.46 10.92 -11.07
N VAL A 37 8.21 9.82 -11.00
CA VAL A 37 8.86 9.20 -12.19
C VAL A 37 7.84 8.91 -13.29
N ARG A 38 6.67 8.36 -12.94
CA ARG A 38 5.57 8.13 -13.89
C ARG A 38 5.03 9.44 -14.45
N LEU A 39 4.67 10.38 -13.57
CA LEU A 39 4.02 11.65 -13.92
C LEU A 39 4.90 12.53 -14.83
N THR A 40 6.21 12.47 -14.68
CA THR A 40 7.15 13.19 -15.55
C THR A 40 7.52 12.42 -16.81
N GLY A 41 6.98 11.21 -17.02
CA GLY A 41 7.34 10.35 -18.15
C GLY A 41 8.79 9.84 -18.09
N ALA A 42 9.45 9.92 -16.93
CA ALA A 42 10.87 9.61 -16.76
C ALA A 42 11.16 8.11 -16.60
N GLY A 43 10.15 7.23 -16.63
CA GLY A 43 10.31 5.78 -16.43
C GLY A 43 11.11 5.01 -17.49
N ALA A 44 11.78 5.72 -18.41
CA ALA A 44 12.73 5.20 -19.40
C ALA A 44 14.02 6.05 -19.49
N GLY A 45 14.27 6.95 -18.53
CA GLY A 45 15.44 7.82 -18.48
C GLY A 45 16.79 7.10 -18.33
N CYS A 46 16.80 5.85 -17.86
CA CYS A 46 17.96 4.97 -17.78
C CYS A 46 18.06 3.94 -18.93
N GLY A 47 17.21 4.06 -19.95
CA GLY A 47 17.07 3.11 -21.05
C GLY A 47 16.65 1.72 -20.56
N ASP A 48 16.91 0.69 -21.35
CA ASP A 48 16.51 -0.70 -21.06
C ASP A 48 17.49 -1.43 -20.13
N HIS A 49 18.30 -0.68 -19.38
CA HIS A 49 19.30 -1.23 -18.47
C HIS A 49 18.73 -1.32 -17.06
N TRP A 50 18.93 -2.47 -16.42
CA TRP A 50 18.68 -2.67 -15.00
C TRP A 50 19.61 -3.80 -14.51
N PRO A 51 20.31 -3.66 -13.36
CA PRO A 51 20.21 -2.57 -12.38
C PRO A 51 21.00 -1.29 -12.75
N LEU A 52 21.90 -1.36 -13.74
CA LEU A 52 22.67 -0.20 -14.22
C LEU A 52 21.78 0.82 -14.94
N CYS A 53 22.22 2.08 -15.02
CA CYS A 53 21.53 3.15 -15.74
C CYS A 53 22.35 3.53 -16.98
N ASN A 54 21.82 3.29 -18.18
CA ASN A 54 22.57 3.47 -19.45
C ASN A 54 23.93 2.74 -19.45
N GLY A 55 23.97 1.52 -18.90
CA GLY A 55 25.19 0.70 -18.83
C GLY A 55 26.23 1.13 -17.78
N VAL A 56 25.97 2.17 -16.99
CA VAL A 56 26.88 2.67 -15.95
C VAL A 56 26.22 2.70 -14.56
N VAL A 57 27.04 2.70 -13.51
CA VAL A 57 26.56 2.77 -12.12
C VAL A 57 26.12 4.19 -11.74
N VAL A 58 26.89 5.20 -12.15
CA VAL A 58 26.58 6.62 -11.91
C VAL A 58 26.66 7.37 -13.25
N PRO A 59 25.54 7.85 -13.79
CA PRO A 59 25.53 8.65 -15.02
C PRO A 59 26.34 9.94 -14.85
N GLN A 60 27.29 10.21 -15.76
CA GLN A 60 28.15 11.40 -15.67
C GLN A 60 27.51 12.66 -16.26
N ASN A 61 26.72 12.51 -17.32
CA ASN A 61 25.99 13.61 -17.98
C ASN A 61 24.49 13.26 -18.13
N PRO A 62 23.74 13.17 -17.00
CA PRO A 62 22.35 12.73 -17.06
C PRO A 62 21.42 13.80 -17.61
N THR A 63 20.44 13.38 -18.42
CA THR A 63 19.26 14.21 -18.70
C THR A 63 18.39 14.35 -17.45
N LEU A 64 17.43 15.29 -17.44
CA LEU A 64 16.50 15.42 -16.32
C LEU A 64 15.72 14.11 -16.06
N HIS A 65 15.26 13.42 -17.12
CA HIS A 65 14.58 12.13 -16.97
C HIS A 65 15.51 11.07 -16.37
N THR A 66 16.77 11.04 -16.79
CA THR A 66 17.79 10.15 -16.20
C THR A 66 18.00 10.44 -14.71
N VAL A 67 18.08 11.70 -14.30
CA VAL A 67 18.21 12.08 -12.88
C VAL A 67 17.00 11.60 -12.08
N ILE A 68 15.79 11.81 -12.59
CA ILE A 68 14.54 11.42 -11.92
C ILE A 68 14.47 9.89 -11.75
N GLU A 69 14.71 9.12 -12.81
CA GLU A 69 14.67 7.66 -12.72
C GLU A 69 15.81 7.10 -11.85
N PHE A 70 17.03 7.59 -12.04
CA PHE A 70 18.20 7.11 -11.30
C PHE A 70 18.07 7.40 -9.79
N SER A 71 17.59 8.57 -9.41
CA SER A 71 17.33 8.89 -8.00
C SER A 71 16.25 7.99 -7.41
N HIS A 72 15.23 7.60 -8.18
CA HIS A 72 14.26 6.60 -7.71
C HIS A 72 14.92 5.25 -7.46
N ARG A 73 15.74 4.76 -8.40
CA ARG A 73 16.52 3.51 -8.22
C ARG A 73 17.41 3.58 -6.98
N LEU A 74 18.07 4.71 -6.73
CA LEU A 74 18.92 4.92 -5.55
C LEU A 74 18.11 4.88 -4.26
N THR A 75 16.98 5.59 -4.20
CA THR A 75 16.12 5.60 -3.02
C THR A 75 15.52 4.22 -2.74
N SER A 76 15.16 3.45 -3.78
CA SER A 76 14.71 2.05 -3.68
C SER A 76 15.83 1.11 -3.21
N GLY A 77 17.07 1.31 -3.69
CA GLY A 77 18.24 0.58 -3.19
C GLY A 77 18.50 0.83 -1.70
N ALA A 78 18.35 2.09 -1.26
CA ALA A 78 18.41 2.43 0.16
C ALA A 78 17.26 1.80 0.98
N SER A 79 16.06 1.63 0.43
CA SER A 79 15.00 0.82 1.08
C SER A 79 15.48 -0.62 1.34
N GLY A 80 16.19 -1.22 0.38
CA GLY A 80 16.80 -2.55 0.52
C GLY A 80 17.82 -2.61 1.67
N LEU A 81 18.72 -1.63 1.75
CA LEU A 81 19.69 -1.54 2.86
C LEU A 81 19.00 -1.36 4.21
N LEU A 82 17.97 -0.52 4.28
CA LEU A 82 17.16 -0.35 5.49
C LEU A 82 16.46 -1.65 5.90
N ALA A 83 15.95 -2.43 4.95
CA ALA A 83 15.33 -3.73 5.23
C ALA A 83 16.33 -4.77 5.71
N ILE A 84 17.54 -4.82 5.13
CA ILE A 84 18.64 -5.67 5.61
C ILE A 84 19.01 -5.30 7.04
N ALA A 85 19.17 -4.00 7.34
CA ALA A 85 19.45 -3.51 8.68
C ALA A 85 18.32 -3.88 9.66
N LEU A 86 17.06 -3.79 9.23
CA LEU A 86 15.90 -4.15 10.02
C LEU A 86 15.88 -5.65 10.36
N VAL A 87 16.21 -6.52 9.40
CA VAL A 87 16.37 -7.97 9.63
C VAL A 87 17.51 -8.22 10.60
N GLY A 88 18.70 -7.68 10.34
CA GLY A 88 19.87 -7.86 11.21
C GLY A 88 19.58 -7.45 12.66
N LEU A 89 19.03 -6.25 12.85
CA LEU A 89 18.70 -5.76 14.18
C LEU A 89 17.60 -6.60 14.85
N ALA A 90 16.56 -7.01 14.13
CA ALA A 90 15.51 -7.87 14.68
C ALA A 90 16.07 -9.20 15.18
N PHE A 91 17.01 -9.82 14.46
CA PHE A 91 17.63 -11.07 14.88
C PHE A 91 18.60 -10.90 16.05
N LEU A 92 19.29 -9.76 16.14
CA LEU A 92 20.21 -9.46 17.23
C LEU A 92 19.49 -9.17 18.57
N VAL A 93 18.36 -8.44 18.55
CA VAL A 93 17.76 -7.91 19.79
C VAL A 93 16.53 -8.67 20.29
N THR A 94 15.86 -9.44 19.44
CA THR A 94 14.67 -10.20 19.85
C THR A 94 14.98 -11.68 20.02
N ARG A 95 14.19 -12.42 20.81
CA ARG A 95 14.32 -13.87 20.94
C ARG A 95 13.82 -14.62 19.69
N PRO A 96 14.26 -15.87 19.43
CA PRO A 96 13.65 -16.74 18.43
C PRO A 96 12.13 -16.81 18.58
N GLY A 97 11.44 -16.81 17.44
CA GLY A 97 9.97 -16.79 17.38
C GLY A 97 9.33 -15.43 17.65
N HIS A 98 10.07 -14.35 17.90
CA HIS A 98 9.50 -13.01 18.01
C HIS A 98 8.90 -12.56 16.65
N PRO A 99 7.66 -12.04 16.61
CA PRO A 99 6.95 -11.76 15.36
C PRO A 99 7.61 -10.68 14.50
N ALA A 100 8.34 -9.74 15.11
CA ALA A 100 9.12 -8.73 14.37
C ALA A 100 10.18 -9.34 13.44
N ARG A 101 10.73 -10.54 13.74
CA ARG A 101 11.67 -11.23 12.84
C ARG A 101 10.98 -11.66 11.55
N PHE A 102 9.77 -12.23 11.67
CA PHE A 102 8.96 -12.61 10.51
C PHE A 102 8.59 -11.39 9.67
N GLY A 103 8.10 -10.33 10.31
CA GLY A 103 7.76 -9.08 9.62
C GLY A 103 8.96 -8.44 8.88
N ALA A 104 10.15 -8.44 9.50
CA ALA A 104 11.36 -7.92 8.87
C ALA A 104 11.78 -8.74 7.64
N VAL A 105 11.77 -10.08 7.74
CA VAL A 105 12.10 -10.97 6.61
C VAL A 105 11.06 -10.84 5.49
N LEU A 106 9.77 -10.76 5.83
CA LEU A 106 8.72 -10.54 4.86
C LEU A 106 8.90 -9.19 4.15
N SER A 107 9.24 -8.13 4.88
CA SER A 107 9.49 -6.80 4.30
C SER A 107 10.69 -6.82 3.34
N LEU A 108 11.78 -7.52 3.71
CA LEU A 108 12.92 -7.70 2.81
C LEU A 108 12.53 -8.47 1.54
N GLY A 109 11.77 -9.56 1.67
CA GLY A 109 11.28 -10.32 0.52
C GLY A 109 10.41 -9.49 -0.43
N LEU A 110 9.51 -8.66 0.13
CA LEU A 110 8.64 -7.78 -0.66
C LEU A 110 9.43 -6.64 -1.33
N ILE A 111 10.49 -6.11 -0.70
CA ILE A 111 11.39 -5.12 -1.34
C ILE A 111 12.20 -5.74 -2.47
N VAL A 112 12.69 -6.97 -2.30
CA VAL A 112 13.36 -7.69 -3.40
C VAL A 112 12.37 -7.91 -4.54
N LEU A 113 11.13 -8.32 -4.23
CA LEU A 113 10.08 -8.47 -5.25
C LEU A 113 9.74 -7.15 -5.94
N GLU A 114 9.67 -6.02 -5.22
CA GLU A 114 9.49 -4.69 -5.82
C GLU A 114 10.60 -4.38 -6.83
N GLY A 115 11.86 -4.59 -6.43
CA GLY A 115 13.01 -4.37 -7.30
C GLY A 115 12.96 -5.23 -8.56
N LEU A 116 12.56 -6.50 -8.43
CA LEU A 116 12.41 -7.41 -9.56
C LEU A 116 11.26 -7.02 -10.48
N VAL A 117 10.08 -6.67 -9.94
CA VAL A 117 8.93 -6.22 -10.74
C VAL A 117 9.26 -4.92 -11.46
N GLY A 118 9.92 -3.97 -10.80
CA GLY A 118 10.41 -2.73 -11.43
C GLY A 118 11.47 -3.00 -12.50
N GLY A 119 12.39 -3.94 -12.27
CA GLY A 119 13.37 -4.37 -13.27
C GLY A 119 12.71 -5.01 -14.50
N VAL A 120 11.69 -5.85 -14.31
CA VAL A 120 10.90 -6.44 -15.40
C VAL A 120 10.21 -5.38 -16.25
N GLN A 121 9.70 -4.29 -15.66
CA GLN A 121 9.11 -3.19 -16.43
C GLN A 121 10.10 -2.58 -17.41
N VAL A 122 11.34 -2.37 -16.96
CA VAL A 122 12.41 -1.78 -17.78
C VAL A 122 12.89 -2.78 -18.85
N LEU A 123 13.21 -4.02 -18.44
CA LEU A 123 13.77 -5.03 -19.34
C LEU A 123 12.81 -5.48 -20.45
N LEU A 124 11.50 -5.40 -20.21
CA LEU A 124 10.49 -5.72 -21.22
C LEU A 124 10.01 -4.49 -22.01
N GLY A 125 10.62 -3.31 -21.82
CA GLY A 125 10.21 -2.08 -22.49
C GLY A 125 8.79 -1.62 -22.12
N LEU A 126 8.25 -2.09 -20.99
CA LEU A 126 6.95 -1.68 -20.44
C LEU A 126 7.10 -0.34 -19.69
N THR A 127 7.75 0.64 -20.32
CA THR A 127 8.13 1.95 -19.77
C THR A 127 7.16 3.07 -20.20
N ALA A 128 7.43 4.32 -19.80
CA ALA A 128 6.50 5.47 -19.78
C ALA A 128 5.41 5.53 -20.86
N GLN A 129 5.74 5.22 -22.12
CA GLN A 129 4.90 5.40 -23.30
C GLN A 129 4.23 4.12 -23.80
N SER A 130 4.46 2.96 -23.17
CA SER A 130 3.86 1.71 -23.62
C SER A 130 2.37 1.66 -23.30
N THR A 131 1.56 1.32 -24.32
CA THR A 131 0.12 1.09 -24.23
C THR A 131 -0.23 -0.40 -24.14
N ASP A 132 0.78 -1.27 -24.00
CA ASP A 132 0.59 -2.71 -23.85
C ASP A 132 -0.20 -3.01 -22.56
N PRO A 133 -1.29 -3.80 -22.60
CA PRO A 133 -2.02 -4.22 -21.39
C PRO A 133 -1.12 -4.84 -20.31
N ALA A 134 -0.03 -5.52 -20.70
CA ALA A 134 0.97 -6.07 -19.79
C ALA A 134 1.60 -4.99 -18.91
N ARG A 135 1.82 -3.78 -19.43
CA ARG A 135 2.33 -2.67 -18.63
C ARG A 135 1.35 -2.27 -17.52
N GLY A 136 0.06 -2.19 -17.83
CA GLY A 136 -0.97 -1.96 -16.83
C GLY A 136 -0.96 -3.05 -15.75
N PHE A 137 -0.90 -4.31 -16.16
CA PHE A 137 -0.87 -5.44 -15.23
C PHE A 137 0.36 -5.44 -14.31
N VAL A 138 1.56 -5.24 -14.87
CA VAL A 138 2.81 -5.18 -14.09
C VAL A 138 2.80 -3.97 -13.15
N GLN A 139 2.29 -2.82 -13.59
CA GLN A 139 2.12 -1.63 -12.74
C GLN A 139 1.14 -1.88 -11.58
N GLY A 140 0.04 -2.60 -11.85
CA GLY A 140 -0.92 -3.02 -10.83
C GLY A 140 -0.27 -3.93 -9.79
N ILE A 141 0.45 -4.97 -10.24
CA ILE A 141 1.19 -5.88 -9.34
C ILE A 141 2.21 -5.12 -8.50
N HIS A 142 2.97 -4.22 -9.12
CA HIS A 142 3.94 -3.38 -8.42
C HIS A 142 3.25 -2.64 -7.26
N LEU A 143 2.16 -1.90 -7.52
CA LEU A 143 1.46 -1.18 -6.45
C LEU A 143 0.82 -2.11 -5.39
N ALA A 144 0.33 -3.29 -5.76
CA ALA A 144 -0.19 -4.26 -4.79
C ALA A 144 0.92 -4.78 -3.87
N ASN A 145 2.09 -5.11 -4.43
CA ASN A 145 3.25 -5.55 -3.65
C ASN A 145 3.80 -4.41 -2.77
N THR A 146 3.82 -3.18 -3.27
CA THR A 146 4.08 -1.98 -2.48
C THR A 146 3.13 -1.87 -1.26
N PHE A 147 1.83 -2.07 -1.43
CA PHE A 147 0.87 -2.03 -0.31
C PHE A 147 1.18 -3.16 0.68
N LEU A 148 1.38 -4.38 0.22
CA LEU A 148 1.79 -5.49 1.09
C LEU A 148 3.07 -5.16 1.88
N LEU A 149 4.05 -4.50 1.26
CA LEU A 149 5.27 -4.03 1.91
C LEU A 149 4.97 -3.03 3.03
N LEU A 150 4.15 -2.00 2.77
CA LEU A 150 3.74 -1.04 3.81
C LEU A 150 3.02 -1.75 4.98
N GLY A 151 2.18 -2.74 4.68
CA GLY A 151 1.52 -3.57 5.68
C GLY A 151 2.51 -4.37 6.51
N ALA A 152 3.50 -5.00 5.88
CA ALA A 152 4.54 -5.77 6.56
C ALA A 152 5.44 -4.89 7.44
N LEU A 153 5.85 -3.71 6.96
CA LEU A 153 6.63 -2.74 7.72
C LEU A 153 5.85 -2.20 8.93
N LEU A 154 4.56 -1.89 8.74
CA LEU A 154 3.67 -1.48 9.83
C LEU A 154 3.54 -2.56 10.90
N LEU A 155 3.27 -3.82 10.51
CA LEU A 155 3.19 -4.93 11.45
C LEU A 155 4.52 -5.16 12.18
N THR A 156 5.65 -5.03 11.47
CA THR A 156 6.99 -5.11 12.06
C THR A 156 7.18 -4.01 13.11
N ALA A 157 6.77 -2.77 12.81
CA ALA A 157 6.86 -1.65 13.74
C ALA A 157 5.98 -1.82 14.97
N LEU A 158 4.75 -2.31 14.80
CA LEU A 158 3.84 -2.64 15.91
C LEU A 158 4.44 -3.71 16.83
N TRP A 159 4.90 -4.82 16.24
CA TRP A 159 5.51 -5.93 16.99
C TRP A 159 6.82 -5.54 17.68
N ALA A 160 7.67 -4.77 17.01
CA ALA A 160 8.89 -4.22 17.60
C ALA A 160 8.58 -3.27 18.77
N SER A 161 7.44 -2.58 18.73
CA SER A 161 6.97 -1.70 19.80
C SER A 161 6.36 -2.46 21.00
N GLY A 162 6.18 -3.78 20.87
CA GLY A 162 5.60 -4.63 21.91
C GLY A 162 4.10 -4.92 21.75
N ALA A 163 3.52 -4.59 20.60
CA ALA A 163 2.12 -4.91 20.32
C ALA A 163 1.91 -6.44 20.19
N PRO A 164 0.72 -6.96 20.53
CA PRO A 164 0.45 -8.39 20.55
C PRO A 164 0.58 -9.08 19.18
N ARG A 165 0.80 -10.39 19.20
CA ARG A 165 0.80 -11.21 17.97
C ARG A 165 -0.61 -11.30 17.39
N LEU A 166 -0.70 -11.32 16.06
CA LEU A 166 -1.95 -11.64 15.36
C LEU A 166 -2.40 -13.07 15.69
N ARG A 167 -3.69 -13.25 15.89
CA ARG A 167 -4.34 -14.56 15.99
C ARG A 167 -5.09 -14.80 14.68
N LEU A 168 -4.60 -15.69 13.82
CA LEU A 168 -5.24 -15.92 12.51
C LEU A 168 -6.32 -17.00 12.56
N ARG A 169 -6.17 -17.98 13.46
CA ARG A 169 -7.11 -19.11 13.60
C ARG A 169 -8.29 -18.75 14.50
N GLY A 170 -9.46 -19.32 14.21
CA GLY A 170 -10.66 -19.18 15.05
C GLY A 170 -11.32 -17.79 15.02
N GLN A 171 -11.09 -17.00 13.98
CA GLN A 171 -11.61 -15.62 13.89
C GLN A 171 -13.03 -15.52 13.32
N GLY A 172 -13.55 -16.62 12.75
CA GLY A 172 -14.89 -16.68 12.15
C GLY A 172 -15.10 -15.60 11.08
N LEU A 173 -16.32 -15.06 11.03
CA LEU A 173 -16.70 -14.00 10.07
C LEU A 173 -15.86 -12.73 10.22
N ALA A 174 -15.37 -12.40 11.42
CA ALA A 174 -14.49 -11.25 11.63
C ALA A 174 -13.16 -11.41 10.89
N GLY A 175 -12.59 -12.62 10.87
CA GLY A 175 -11.41 -12.92 10.07
C GLY A 175 -11.70 -12.84 8.58
N LEU A 176 -12.73 -13.56 8.13
CA LEU A 176 -13.12 -13.63 6.72
C LEU A 176 -13.31 -12.22 6.13
N TRP A 177 -14.19 -11.41 6.71
CA TRP A 177 -14.51 -10.09 6.17
C TRP A 177 -13.37 -9.09 6.27
N SER A 178 -12.50 -9.22 7.28
CA SER A 178 -11.30 -8.39 7.35
C SER A 178 -10.33 -8.71 6.20
N PHE A 179 -10.08 -9.99 5.93
CA PHE A 179 -9.21 -10.37 4.81
C PHE A 179 -9.83 -10.09 3.44
N THR A 180 -11.15 -10.24 3.30
CA THR A 180 -11.87 -9.77 2.11
C THR A 180 -11.70 -8.27 1.91
N GLY A 181 -11.82 -7.46 2.97
CA GLY A 181 -11.61 -6.02 2.91
C GLY A 181 -10.20 -5.64 2.47
N LEU A 182 -9.17 -6.29 3.04
CA LEU A 182 -7.79 -6.08 2.60
C LEU A 182 -7.60 -6.48 1.12
N GLY A 183 -8.16 -7.62 0.70
CA GLY A 183 -8.12 -8.06 -0.70
C GLY A 183 -8.78 -7.06 -1.65
N LEU A 184 -9.96 -6.53 -1.29
CA LEU A 184 -10.66 -5.52 -2.08
C LEU A 184 -9.85 -4.23 -2.21
N VAL A 185 -9.19 -3.76 -1.14
CA VAL A 185 -8.33 -2.57 -1.21
C VAL A 185 -7.10 -2.82 -2.07
N LEU A 186 -6.52 -4.03 -2.06
CA LEU A 186 -5.41 -4.39 -2.97
C LEU A 186 -5.86 -4.35 -4.43
N VAL A 187 -6.98 -5.00 -4.77
CA VAL A 187 -7.53 -5.00 -6.13
C VAL A 187 -7.90 -3.58 -6.57
N LEU A 188 -8.49 -2.78 -5.68
CA LEU A 188 -8.79 -1.38 -5.95
C LEU A 188 -7.52 -0.55 -6.20
N GLY A 189 -6.45 -0.80 -5.43
CA GLY A 189 -5.13 -0.22 -5.63
C GLY A 189 -4.56 -0.57 -7.00
N MET A 190 -4.58 -1.85 -7.39
CA MET A 190 -4.15 -2.30 -8.72
C MET A 190 -4.91 -1.56 -9.83
N ALA A 191 -6.24 -1.52 -9.73
CA ALA A 191 -7.09 -0.80 -10.69
C ALA A 191 -6.77 0.70 -10.74
N GLY A 192 -6.49 1.32 -9.60
CA GLY A 192 -6.07 2.72 -9.51
C GLY A 192 -4.69 2.98 -10.13
N ALA A 193 -3.76 2.03 -10.02
CA ALA A 193 -2.45 2.11 -10.67
C ALA A 193 -2.58 2.14 -12.20
N VAL A 194 -3.46 1.28 -12.74
CA VAL A 194 -3.77 1.21 -14.17
C VAL A 194 -4.51 2.46 -14.62
N THR A 195 -5.47 2.96 -13.83
CA THR A 195 -6.21 4.20 -14.12
C THR A 195 -5.26 5.40 -14.23
N ALA A 196 -4.34 5.54 -13.27
CA ALA A 196 -3.37 6.63 -13.27
C ALA A 196 -2.34 6.51 -14.41
N LEU A 197 -2.07 5.30 -14.90
CA LEU A 197 -1.32 5.09 -16.13
C LEU A 197 -2.16 5.52 -17.35
N GLY A 198 -3.45 5.17 -17.39
CA GLY A 198 -4.37 5.57 -18.45
C GLY A 198 -4.47 7.09 -18.57
N ASP A 199 -4.53 7.82 -17.46
CA ASP A 199 -4.55 9.28 -17.46
C ASP A 199 -3.26 9.94 -17.97
N LEU A 200 -2.13 9.21 -17.93
CA LEU A 200 -0.88 9.65 -18.57
C LEU A 200 -0.87 9.37 -20.07
N LEU A 201 -1.34 8.19 -20.49
CA LEU A 201 -1.26 7.71 -21.88
C LEU A 201 -2.35 8.28 -22.78
N PHE A 202 -3.54 8.52 -22.24
CA PHE A 202 -4.75 8.88 -22.99
C PHE A 202 -5.31 10.21 -22.51
N LEU A 203 -5.16 11.24 -23.36
CA LEU A 203 -5.68 12.56 -23.08
C LEU A 203 -7.22 12.52 -22.92
N PRO A 204 -7.78 13.17 -21.87
CA PRO A 204 -9.22 13.31 -21.72
C PRO A 204 -9.85 13.99 -22.95
N ALA A 205 -11.14 13.77 -23.18
CA ALA A 205 -11.86 14.47 -24.24
C ALA A 205 -11.90 16.00 -23.98
N ASP A 206 -11.98 16.78 -25.06
CA ASP A 206 -12.07 18.25 -24.97
C ASP A 206 -13.38 18.72 -24.35
N GLY A 207 -14.42 17.87 -24.35
CA GLY A 207 -15.73 18.11 -23.76
C GLY A 207 -15.85 17.74 -22.28
N THR A 208 -16.95 17.09 -21.94
CA THR A 208 -17.33 16.74 -20.56
C THR A 208 -16.64 15.45 -20.09
N PRO A 209 -16.61 15.17 -18.77
CA PRO A 209 -16.18 13.87 -18.27
C PRO A 209 -16.96 12.69 -18.89
N ILE A 210 -18.24 12.89 -19.25
CA ILE A 210 -19.07 11.87 -19.89
C ILE A 210 -18.56 11.55 -21.30
N ASP A 211 -18.04 12.52 -22.03
CA ASP A 211 -17.47 12.30 -23.36
C ASP A 211 -16.20 11.44 -23.28
N THR A 212 -15.41 11.63 -22.21
CA THR A 212 -14.25 10.77 -21.92
C THR A 212 -14.71 9.35 -21.59
N VAL A 213 -15.74 9.18 -20.75
CA VAL A 213 -16.30 7.85 -20.42
C VAL A 213 -16.82 7.13 -21.67
N ARG A 214 -17.49 7.83 -22.58
CA ARG A 214 -17.98 7.23 -23.85
C ARG A 214 -16.84 6.73 -24.73
N ARG A 215 -15.73 7.48 -24.78
CA ARG A 215 -14.53 7.06 -25.51
C ARG A 215 -13.87 5.86 -24.83
N ASP A 216 -13.70 5.93 -23.51
CA ASP A 216 -13.02 4.91 -22.70
C ASP A 216 -13.75 3.55 -22.67
N PHE A 217 -15.00 3.49 -23.16
CA PHE A 217 -15.80 2.27 -23.34
C PHE A 217 -16.24 2.01 -24.78
N ALA A 218 -15.67 2.73 -25.75
CA ALA A 218 -15.93 2.46 -27.16
C ALA A 218 -15.43 1.05 -27.55
N ALA A 219 -15.93 0.48 -28.64
CA ALA A 219 -15.53 -0.86 -29.10
C ALA A 219 -14.02 -1.00 -29.38
N THR A 220 -13.33 0.13 -29.60
CA THR A 220 -11.90 0.21 -29.84
C THR A 220 -11.07 0.42 -28.56
N ALA A 221 -11.71 0.65 -27.41
CA ALA A 221 -11.03 1.01 -26.17
C ALA A 221 -10.34 -0.21 -25.53
N GLY A 222 -9.09 0.01 -25.09
CA GLY A 222 -8.29 -1.01 -24.41
C GLY A 222 -8.66 -1.19 -22.94
N VAL A 223 -8.09 -2.23 -22.32
CA VAL A 223 -8.28 -2.50 -20.88
C VAL A 223 -7.81 -1.32 -20.00
N ILE A 224 -6.76 -0.61 -20.41
CA ILE A 224 -6.23 0.53 -19.65
C ILE A 224 -7.22 1.70 -19.64
N GLU A 225 -7.91 1.97 -20.75
CA GLU A 225 -8.95 3.00 -20.85
C GLU A 225 -10.20 2.59 -20.05
N ASN A 226 -10.70 1.37 -20.24
CA ASN A 226 -11.86 0.84 -19.51
C ASN A 226 -11.70 0.98 -17.98
N LEU A 227 -10.48 0.77 -17.47
CA LEU A 227 -10.17 0.84 -16.05
C LEU A 227 -10.35 2.25 -15.46
N ARG A 228 -10.26 3.32 -16.26
CA ARG A 228 -10.54 4.70 -15.83
C ARG A 228 -11.99 4.90 -15.39
N VAL A 229 -12.90 4.06 -15.89
CA VAL A 229 -14.31 4.07 -15.52
C VAL A 229 -14.64 2.96 -14.51
N VAL A 230 -14.02 1.79 -14.65
CA VAL A 230 -14.24 0.65 -13.72
C VAL A 230 -13.68 0.96 -12.32
N HIS A 231 -12.54 1.63 -12.20
CA HIS A 231 -11.92 1.94 -10.91
C HIS A 231 -12.84 2.79 -10.00
N PRO A 232 -13.45 3.90 -10.44
CA PRO A 232 -14.46 4.62 -9.66
C PRO A 232 -15.64 3.76 -9.19
N MET A 233 -16.14 2.85 -10.03
CA MET A 233 -17.22 1.93 -9.65
C MET A 233 -16.77 0.96 -8.55
N LEU A 234 -15.59 0.36 -8.70
CA LEU A 234 -14.97 -0.48 -7.68
C LEU A 234 -14.71 0.30 -6.39
N ALA A 235 -14.34 1.58 -6.49
CA ALA A 235 -14.09 2.45 -5.36
C ALA A 235 -15.37 2.67 -4.53
N VAL A 236 -16.51 2.92 -5.17
CA VAL A 236 -17.80 3.08 -4.47
C VAL A 236 -18.23 1.79 -3.77
N LEU A 237 -18.12 0.64 -4.44
CA LEU A 237 -18.48 -0.67 -3.86
C LEU A 237 -17.56 -1.03 -2.69
N THR A 238 -16.25 -0.84 -2.85
CA THR A 238 -15.27 -1.10 -1.80
C THR A 238 -15.45 -0.12 -0.64
N ALA A 239 -15.77 1.15 -0.90
CA ALA A 239 -16.07 2.13 0.14
C ALA A 239 -17.27 1.71 0.99
N ALA A 240 -18.38 1.31 0.35
CA ALA A 240 -19.56 0.81 1.05
C ALA A 240 -19.22 -0.43 1.90
N PHE A 241 -18.44 -1.36 1.36
CA PHE A 241 -17.96 -2.53 2.09
C PHE A 241 -17.11 -2.15 3.30
N LEU A 242 -16.17 -1.20 3.17
CA LEU A 242 -15.30 -0.77 4.28
C LEU A 242 -16.06 -0.02 5.37
N VAL A 243 -17.09 0.75 5.01
CA VAL A 243 -18.01 1.37 5.97
C VAL A 243 -18.72 0.28 6.77
N TRP A 244 -19.33 -0.67 6.06
CA TRP A 244 -20.00 -1.81 6.68
C TRP A 244 -19.05 -2.65 7.55
N LEU A 245 -17.85 -2.95 7.07
CA LEU A 245 -16.83 -3.71 7.79
C LEU A 245 -16.48 -3.02 9.11
N GLY A 246 -16.28 -1.70 9.10
CA GLY A 246 -16.03 -0.93 10.31
C GLY A 246 -17.18 -1.07 11.32
N LEU A 247 -18.43 -0.93 10.87
CA LEU A 247 -19.61 -1.08 11.74
C LEU A 247 -19.73 -2.51 12.30
N PHE A 248 -19.50 -3.52 11.46
CA PHE A 248 -19.51 -4.92 11.83
C PHE A 248 -18.43 -5.25 12.87
N LEU A 249 -17.20 -4.81 12.65
CA LEU A 249 -16.09 -5.05 13.58
C LEU A 249 -16.27 -4.32 14.91
N ARG A 250 -16.84 -3.10 14.93
CA ARG A 250 -17.18 -2.42 16.18
C ARG A 250 -18.18 -3.19 17.04
N ARG A 251 -19.12 -3.90 16.42
CA ARG A 251 -20.11 -4.73 17.10
C ARG A 251 -19.51 -6.05 17.59
N GLU A 252 -18.75 -6.74 16.74
CA GLU A 252 -18.22 -8.09 17.04
C GLU A 252 -16.93 -8.07 17.89
N ARG A 253 -16.15 -6.99 17.80
CA ARG A 253 -14.85 -6.80 18.47
C ARG A 253 -14.80 -5.46 19.20
N PRO A 254 -15.68 -5.24 20.19
CA PRO A 254 -15.78 -3.97 20.89
C PRO A 254 -14.45 -3.65 21.59
N SER A 255 -13.75 -2.64 21.07
CA SER A 255 -12.54 -2.09 21.69
C SER A 255 -12.35 -0.64 21.27
N ALA A 256 -11.74 0.16 22.15
CA ALA A 256 -11.43 1.56 21.84
C ALA A 256 -10.56 1.69 20.58
N GLN A 257 -9.69 0.71 20.34
CA GLN A 257 -8.82 0.66 19.17
C GLN A 257 -9.57 0.38 17.87
N VAL A 258 -10.47 -0.60 17.86
CA VAL A 258 -11.33 -0.86 16.71
C VAL A 258 -12.20 0.36 16.40
N ASN A 259 -12.81 0.98 17.42
CA ASN A 259 -13.59 2.21 17.23
C ASN A 259 -12.76 3.32 16.58
N ARG A 260 -11.58 3.62 17.16
CA ARG A 260 -10.66 4.65 16.67
C ARG A 260 -10.26 4.41 15.21
N TRP A 261 -9.79 3.21 14.88
CA TRP A 261 -9.32 2.92 13.52
C TRP A 261 -10.44 2.81 12.50
N SER A 262 -11.67 2.45 12.89
CA SER A 262 -12.82 2.62 12.00
C SER A 262 -13.12 4.10 11.71
N VAL A 263 -13.02 5.01 12.68
CA VAL A 263 -13.22 6.46 12.42
C VAL A 263 -12.15 6.95 11.44
N TRP A 264 -10.88 6.63 11.70
CA TRP A 264 -9.77 7.00 10.82
C TRP A 264 -9.94 6.43 9.41
N LEU A 265 -10.32 5.15 9.29
CA LEU A 265 -10.59 4.52 8.00
C LEU A 265 -11.67 5.29 7.22
N TRP A 266 -12.79 5.65 7.86
CA TRP A 266 -13.87 6.37 7.19
C TRP A 266 -13.50 7.81 6.85
N GLY A 267 -12.75 8.50 7.72
CA GLY A 267 -12.24 9.84 7.44
C GLY A 267 -11.31 9.85 6.22
N VAL A 268 -10.33 8.94 6.18
CA VAL A 268 -9.42 8.80 5.03
C VAL A 268 -10.17 8.34 3.78
N LEU A 269 -11.15 7.44 3.91
CA LEU A 269 -11.98 6.99 2.80
C LEU A 269 -12.80 8.15 2.19
N ALA A 270 -13.37 9.02 3.02
CA ALA A 270 -14.08 10.21 2.55
C ALA A 270 -13.15 11.16 1.80
N LEU A 271 -11.95 11.42 2.35
CA LEU A 271 -10.92 12.22 1.67
C LEU A 271 -10.46 11.56 0.35
N GLN A 272 -10.30 10.24 0.32
CA GLN A 272 -9.95 9.48 -0.88
C GLN A 272 -11.00 9.65 -1.97
N MET A 273 -12.29 9.62 -1.60
CA MET A 273 -13.40 9.78 -2.53
C MET A 273 -13.44 11.20 -3.11
N VAL A 274 -13.29 12.22 -2.27
CA VAL A 274 -13.16 13.63 -2.71
C VAL A 274 -11.98 13.79 -3.66
N ALA A 275 -10.82 13.21 -3.29
CA ALA A 275 -9.63 13.22 -4.12
C ALA A 275 -9.84 12.52 -5.47
N GLY A 276 -10.56 11.40 -5.49
CA GLY A 276 -10.89 10.66 -6.72
C GLY A 276 -11.77 11.49 -7.66
N PHE A 277 -12.83 12.10 -7.12
CA PHE A 277 -13.69 13.00 -7.89
C PHE A 277 -12.93 14.23 -8.40
N ALA A 278 -12.03 14.80 -7.60
CA ALA A 278 -11.19 15.92 -8.01
C ALA A 278 -10.24 15.54 -9.17
N ASN A 279 -9.69 14.32 -9.19
CA ASN A 279 -8.93 13.84 -10.34
C ASN A 279 -9.79 13.82 -11.61
N VAL A 280 -11.02 13.32 -11.55
CA VAL A 280 -11.91 13.32 -12.73
C VAL A 280 -12.28 14.74 -13.16
N ALA A 281 -12.65 15.59 -12.20
CA ALA A 281 -13.10 16.96 -12.48
C ALA A 281 -12.00 17.86 -13.06
N PHE A 282 -10.76 17.70 -12.57
CA PHE A 282 -9.62 18.53 -12.97
C PHE A 282 -8.73 17.90 -14.05
N LYS A 283 -9.17 16.80 -14.69
CA LYS A 283 -8.38 16.09 -15.71
C LYS A 283 -7.04 15.56 -15.18
N ALA A 284 -7.07 15.00 -13.96
CA ALA A 284 -6.00 14.29 -13.27
C ALA A 284 -4.66 15.05 -13.18
N PRO A 285 -4.61 16.27 -12.63
CA PRO A 285 -3.37 17.02 -12.54
C PRO A 285 -2.38 16.31 -11.60
N ALA A 286 -1.08 16.45 -11.88
CA ALA A 286 -0.02 15.69 -11.21
C ALA A 286 -0.06 15.74 -9.67
N TRP A 287 -0.31 16.92 -9.10
CA TRP A 287 -0.40 17.10 -7.64
C TRP A 287 -1.57 16.32 -7.04
N MET A 288 -2.72 16.27 -7.73
CA MET A 288 -3.91 15.55 -7.26
C MET A 288 -3.72 14.03 -7.37
N GLN A 289 -3.02 13.56 -8.41
CA GLN A 289 -2.62 12.15 -8.49
C GLN A 289 -1.69 11.74 -7.34
N LEU A 290 -0.71 12.59 -6.98
CA LEU A 290 0.17 12.36 -5.83
C LEU A 290 -0.61 12.37 -4.51
N THR A 291 -1.51 13.34 -4.30
CA THR A 291 -2.36 13.40 -3.12
C THR A 291 -3.27 12.17 -3.01
N HIS A 292 -3.86 11.73 -4.12
CA HIS A 292 -4.72 10.55 -4.16
C HIS A 292 -3.95 9.27 -3.85
N LEU A 293 -2.70 9.14 -4.30
CA LEU A 293 -1.82 8.02 -3.95
C LEU A 293 -1.41 8.05 -2.47
N LEU A 294 -1.06 9.22 -1.93
CA LEU A 294 -0.73 9.36 -0.51
C LEU A 294 -1.91 8.95 0.39
N LEU A 295 -3.11 9.41 0.05
CA LEU A 295 -4.33 9.04 0.75
C LEU A 295 -4.65 7.55 0.57
N ALA A 296 -4.33 6.94 -0.58
CA ALA A 296 -4.45 5.49 -0.78
C ALA A 296 -3.50 4.69 0.13
N CYS A 297 -2.24 5.15 0.30
CA CYS A 297 -1.31 4.56 1.27
C CYS A 297 -1.85 4.67 2.70
N ALA A 298 -2.42 5.83 3.07
CA ALA A 298 -3.04 6.03 4.38
C ALA A 298 -4.27 5.14 4.58
N LEU A 299 -5.11 4.98 3.55
CA LEU A 299 -6.30 4.12 3.57
C LEU A 299 -5.91 2.66 3.79
N TRP A 300 -4.90 2.19 3.06
CA TRP A 300 -4.35 0.85 3.22
C TRP A 300 -3.83 0.61 4.64
N LEU A 301 -3.01 1.53 5.18
CA LEU A 301 -2.49 1.42 6.54
C LEU A 301 -3.60 1.46 7.60
N ALA A 302 -4.63 2.29 7.42
CA ALA A 302 -5.79 2.34 8.29
C ALA A 302 -6.60 1.02 8.26
N ALA A 303 -6.76 0.41 7.08
CA ALA A 303 -7.42 -0.89 6.92
C ALA A 303 -6.62 -2.02 7.60
N VAL A 304 -5.29 -2.01 7.47
CA VAL A 304 -4.39 -2.95 8.16
C VAL A 304 -4.47 -2.75 9.67
N LEU A 305 -4.51 -1.51 10.17
CA LEU A 305 -4.62 -1.21 11.61
C LEU A 305 -5.96 -1.63 12.19
N LEU A 306 -7.07 -1.33 11.49
CA LEU A 306 -8.40 -1.81 11.88
C LEU A 306 -8.43 -3.34 11.98
N THR A 307 -7.92 -4.02 10.95
CA THR A 307 -7.84 -5.48 10.91
C THR A 307 -6.96 -6.01 12.05
N TYR A 308 -5.77 -5.45 12.24
CA TYR A 308 -4.85 -5.84 13.29
C TYR A 308 -5.49 -5.76 14.68
N HIS A 309 -6.16 -4.64 14.98
CA HIS A 309 -6.82 -4.46 16.26
C HIS A 309 -8.07 -5.34 16.42
N ALA A 310 -8.84 -5.60 15.35
CA ALA A 310 -9.96 -6.52 15.40
C ALA A 310 -9.54 -7.97 15.66
N LEU A 311 -8.40 -8.40 15.09
CA LEU A 311 -7.89 -9.76 15.24
C LEU A 311 -7.11 -9.98 16.55
N THR A 312 -6.69 -8.90 17.22
CA THR A 312 -6.03 -8.95 18.53
C THR A 312 -6.97 -8.68 19.70
N ALA A 313 -8.14 -8.05 19.45
CA ALA A 313 -9.18 -7.85 20.45
C ALA A 313 -9.84 -9.18 20.90
N LEU A 314 -10.19 -9.24 22.19
CA LEU A 314 -10.99 -10.34 22.75
C LEU A 314 -12.37 -10.36 22.08
N ARG A 315 -12.90 -11.56 21.83
CA ARG A 315 -14.22 -11.74 21.22
C ARG A 315 -15.29 -11.25 22.20
N ALA A 316 -16.31 -10.53 21.73
CA ALA A 316 -17.47 -10.22 22.57
C ALA A 316 -18.10 -11.54 23.05
N THR A 317 -18.20 -11.73 24.36
CA THR A 317 -19.02 -12.80 24.93
C THR A 317 -20.48 -12.43 24.71
N ARG A 318 -21.19 -13.17 23.84
CA ARG A 318 -22.65 -13.09 23.81
C ARG A 318 -23.17 -13.60 25.15
N PRO A 319 -24.09 -12.90 25.84
CA PRO A 319 -24.76 -13.49 26.99
C PRO A 319 -25.41 -14.80 26.57
N ALA A 320 -25.24 -15.85 27.37
CA ALA A 320 -25.91 -17.12 27.14
C ALA A 320 -27.43 -16.85 27.04
N PRO A 321 -28.16 -17.50 26.10
CA PRO A 321 -29.61 -17.42 26.11
C PRO A 321 -30.06 -17.84 27.51
N ALA A 322 -30.83 -16.97 28.18
CA ALA A 322 -31.39 -17.28 29.48
C ALA A 322 -32.11 -18.62 29.33
N GLY A 323 -31.57 -19.65 29.98
CA GLY A 323 -32.17 -20.97 29.96
C GLY A 323 -33.62 -20.80 30.40
N VAL A 324 -34.55 -21.20 29.54
CA VAL A 324 -35.94 -21.37 29.91
C VAL A 324 -35.91 -22.44 31.00
N ALA A 325 -36.03 -22.00 32.26
CA ALA A 325 -36.31 -22.89 33.37
C ALA A 325 -37.68 -23.48 33.09
N ALA A 326 -37.70 -24.77 32.74
CA ALA A 326 -38.89 -25.60 32.73
C ALA A 326 -39.03 -26.27 34.10
#